data_AF-A0AAW1Y6E7-F1
#
_entry.id   AF-A0AAW1Y6E7-F1
#
_cell.length_a   1.000
_cell.length_b   1.000
_cell.length_c   1.000
_cell.angle_alpha   90.00
_cell.angle_beta   90.00
_cell.angle_gamma   90.00
#
_symmetry.space_group_name_H-M   'P 1'
#
loop_
_entity.id
_entity.type
_entity.pdbx_description
1 polymer ?
#
loop_
_entity_poly.entity_id
_entity_poly.type
_entity_poly.pdbx_seq_one_letter_code
_entity_poly.pdbx_strand_id
1 'polypeptide(L)'
;MTTKLSKSGVIRCGVPVEHIQRMGEEDNFWTSGVTGPCGPCSEIYYDFHPERGYSDADLNDDTRFIEFYNLVFMEFNKKVDGSLEPLKQKNIDTGLGLERMARILQKVSNNCETDLIYPIIEKVSEMAKVSYSQANDQSKLNFKIVGDHLRAIVSLDLKGDCQGNLGGTFLPAIAAKVNEMSTYISPDVKDKVPGILKMRKLMSAKKSGSLTCLSGKDVFRLKDTYGFPLEETREVAKEHGVDIDMNGFDIEMENQRRQSKAAHTTVNLVGCT
;
A
#
# COMPACT_ATOMS: atom_id res chain seq x y z
N MET A 1 -30.83 -5.41 -5.79
CA MET A 1 -30.23 -5.12 -4.47
C MET A 1 -30.54 -6.31 -3.60
N THR A 2 -29.51 -7.10 -3.30
CA THR A 2 -29.60 -8.35 -2.55
C THR A 2 -28.97 -8.10 -1.18
N THR A 3 -29.46 -8.71 -0.12
CA THR A 3 -29.04 -8.42 1.26
C THR A 3 -28.68 -9.70 2.01
N LYS A 4 -27.52 -9.73 2.67
CA LYS A 4 -27.15 -10.75 3.65
C LYS A 4 -27.67 -10.36 5.02
N LEU A 5 -28.31 -11.30 5.73
CA LEU A 5 -28.99 -11.01 7.01
C LEU A 5 -28.59 -11.91 8.17
N SER A 6 -28.45 -11.28 9.32
CA SER A 6 -28.49 -11.90 10.65
C SER A 6 -29.85 -11.76 11.37
N LYS A 7 -30.72 -10.79 11.00
CA LYS A 7 -32.02 -10.54 11.67
C LYS A 7 -33.19 -10.26 10.72
N SER A 8 -34.41 -10.50 11.20
CA SER A 8 -35.69 -10.44 10.45
C SER A 8 -36.20 -9.04 10.07
N GLY A 9 -35.42 -7.97 10.29
CA GLY A 9 -35.87 -6.59 10.09
C GLY A 9 -36.16 -6.21 8.65
N VAL A 10 -35.46 -6.81 7.68
CA VAL A 10 -35.52 -6.41 6.26
C VAL A 10 -36.81 -6.83 5.55
N ILE A 11 -37.47 -7.89 6.00
CA ILE A 11 -38.81 -8.29 5.51
C ILE A 11 -39.84 -7.18 5.78
N ARG A 12 -39.69 -6.42 6.87
CA ARG A 12 -40.58 -5.30 7.19
C ARG A 12 -40.37 -4.09 6.28
N CYS A 13 -39.20 -3.99 5.63
CA CYS A 13 -38.88 -2.93 4.67
C CYS A 13 -39.35 -3.24 3.25
N GLY A 14 -40.02 -4.38 3.02
CA GLY A 14 -40.58 -4.74 1.72
C GLY A 14 -39.56 -5.32 0.73
N VAL A 15 -38.39 -5.77 1.20
CA VAL A 15 -37.42 -6.48 0.34
C VAL A 15 -37.94 -7.89 0.05
N PRO A 16 -38.01 -8.31 -1.23
CA PRO A 16 -38.44 -9.66 -1.60
C PRO A 16 -37.57 -10.74 -0.93
N VAL A 17 -38.17 -11.88 -0.58
CA VAL A 17 -37.48 -12.95 0.17
C VAL A 17 -36.37 -13.57 -0.66
N GLU A 18 -36.54 -13.65 -1.98
CA GLU A 18 -35.55 -14.09 -2.96
C GLU A 18 -34.31 -13.18 -3.02
N HIS A 19 -34.39 -11.95 -2.51
CA HIS A 19 -33.25 -11.03 -2.39
C HIS A 19 -32.57 -11.11 -1.02
N ILE A 20 -33.00 -12.02 -0.16
CA ILE A 20 -32.50 -12.16 1.21
C ILE A 20 -31.76 -13.49 1.35
N GLN A 21 -30.46 -13.41 1.65
CA GLN A 21 -29.66 -14.58 1.99
C GLN A 21 -29.30 -14.56 3.48
N ARG A 22 -29.62 -15.64 4.19
CA ARG A 22 -29.22 -15.81 5.59
C ARG A 22 -27.89 -16.55 5.63
N MET A 23 -26.91 -15.98 6.31
CA MET A 23 -25.60 -16.62 6.49
C MET A 23 -25.32 -16.93 7.96
N GLY A 24 -24.26 -17.71 8.17
CA GLY A 24 -23.77 -18.08 9.49
C GLY A 24 -22.97 -16.96 10.16
N GLU A 25 -22.40 -17.30 11.31
CA GLU A 25 -21.58 -16.38 12.11
C GLU A 25 -20.32 -15.91 11.37
N GLU A 26 -19.69 -16.78 10.56
CA GLU A 26 -18.48 -16.46 9.82
C GLU A 26 -18.65 -15.28 8.85
N ASP A 27 -19.85 -15.13 8.27
CA ASP A 27 -20.15 -14.08 7.30
C ASP A 27 -20.91 -12.89 7.91
N ASN A 28 -21.82 -13.13 8.87
CA ASN A 28 -22.72 -12.10 9.39
C ASN A 28 -22.58 -11.80 10.88
N PHE A 29 -21.39 -12.00 11.45
CA PHE A 29 -21.04 -11.55 12.79
C PHE A 29 -19.74 -10.72 12.76
N TRP A 30 -19.89 -9.42 12.99
CA TRP A 30 -18.77 -8.49 12.95
C TRP A 30 -18.14 -8.32 14.34
N THR A 31 -16.81 -8.21 14.38
CA THR A 31 -16.05 -7.96 15.60
C THR A 31 -15.00 -6.88 15.37
N SER A 32 -14.81 -5.99 16.36
CA SER A 32 -13.79 -4.93 16.29
C SER A 32 -12.36 -5.43 16.38
N GLY A 33 -12.15 -6.70 16.74
CA GLY A 33 -10.83 -7.31 16.92
C GLY A 33 -10.91 -8.63 17.69
N VAL A 34 -9.81 -9.01 18.37
CA VAL A 34 -9.79 -10.21 19.23
C VAL A 34 -10.78 -10.05 20.40
N THR A 35 -10.90 -8.84 20.92
CA THR A 35 -11.87 -8.42 21.95
C THR A 35 -12.52 -7.10 21.56
N GLY A 36 -13.60 -6.76 22.26
CA GLY A 36 -14.29 -5.47 22.12
C GLY A 36 -15.71 -5.59 21.57
N PRO A 37 -16.32 -4.44 21.23
CA PRO A 37 -17.68 -4.39 20.69
C PRO A 37 -17.84 -5.25 19.43
N CYS A 38 -18.94 -6.01 19.38
CA CYS A 38 -19.24 -6.92 18.31
C CYS A 38 -20.75 -7.16 18.22
N GLY A 39 -21.15 -7.83 17.14
CA GLY A 39 -22.52 -8.27 17.00
C GLY A 39 -22.89 -8.71 15.60
N PRO A 40 -24.14 -9.15 15.45
CA PRO A 40 -24.67 -9.51 14.14
C PRO A 40 -24.62 -8.32 13.18
N CYS A 41 -24.38 -8.57 11.90
CA CYS A 41 -24.41 -7.54 10.86
C CYS A 41 -25.38 -7.87 9.72
N SER A 42 -25.65 -6.91 8.85
CA SER A 42 -26.38 -7.09 7.62
C SER A 42 -25.71 -6.30 6.51
N GLU A 43 -25.43 -6.98 5.42
CA GLU A 43 -24.64 -6.45 4.31
C GLU A 43 -25.51 -6.32 3.08
N ILE A 44 -25.29 -5.25 2.33
CA ILE A 44 -26.06 -4.96 1.14
C ILE A 44 -25.18 -5.08 -0.10
N TYR A 45 -25.66 -5.87 -1.04
CA TYR A 45 -25.02 -6.22 -2.28
C TYR A 45 -25.75 -5.58 -3.47
N TYR A 46 -24.96 -5.09 -4.40
CA TYR A 46 -25.43 -4.68 -5.71
C TYR A 46 -25.20 -5.81 -6.73
N ASP A 47 -26.20 -6.11 -7.54
CA ASP A 47 -26.14 -7.11 -8.60
C ASP A 47 -25.91 -6.40 -9.94
N PHE A 48 -24.76 -6.64 -10.57
CA PHE A 48 -24.46 -6.12 -11.90
C PHE A 48 -25.15 -6.92 -13.01
N HIS A 49 -25.63 -8.13 -12.71
CA HIS A 49 -26.25 -9.06 -13.65
C HIS A 49 -27.60 -9.59 -13.16
N PRO A 50 -28.59 -8.72 -12.89
CA PRO A 50 -29.92 -9.15 -12.41
C PRO A 50 -30.64 -10.05 -13.41
N GLU A 51 -30.31 -9.99 -14.70
CA GLU A 51 -30.84 -10.85 -15.75
C GLU A 51 -30.54 -12.34 -15.54
N ARG A 52 -29.51 -12.68 -14.74
CA ARG A 52 -29.15 -14.07 -14.44
C ARG A 52 -30.10 -14.75 -13.45
N GLY A 53 -31.00 -14.00 -12.80
CA GLY A 53 -31.95 -14.52 -11.83
C GLY A 53 -31.31 -14.89 -10.48
N TYR A 54 -32.10 -15.45 -9.56
CA TYR A 54 -31.72 -15.59 -8.13
C TYR A 54 -31.52 -17.04 -7.66
N SER A 55 -31.83 -18.03 -8.49
CA SER A 55 -31.78 -19.45 -8.12
C SER A 55 -30.38 -19.96 -7.82
N ASP A 56 -29.35 -19.35 -8.42
CA ASP A 56 -27.94 -19.69 -8.32
C ASP A 56 -27.10 -18.49 -7.83
N ALA A 57 -27.72 -17.53 -7.16
CA ALA A 57 -27.04 -16.33 -6.68
C ALA A 57 -25.97 -16.69 -5.63
N ASP A 58 -24.70 -16.64 -6.03
CA ASP A 58 -23.55 -16.74 -5.14
C ASP A 58 -23.01 -15.34 -4.85
N LEU A 59 -23.18 -14.85 -3.63
CA LEU A 59 -22.68 -13.55 -3.22
C LEU A 59 -21.15 -13.46 -3.14
N ASN A 60 -20.44 -14.57 -3.30
CA ASN A 60 -18.98 -14.61 -3.43
C ASN A 60 -18.52 -14.47 -4.90
N ASP A 61 -19.43 -14.40 -5.87
CA ASP A 61 -19.10 -14.06 -7.25
C ASP A 61 -18.86 -12.55 -7.38
N ASP A 62 -17.61 -12.13 -7.17
CA ASP A 62 -17.15 -10.75 -7.31
C ASP A 62 -17.33 -10.17 -8.73
N THR A 63 -17.58 -11.00 -9.73
CA THR A 63 -17.88 -10.54 -11.09
C THR A 63 -19.32 -10.04 -11.22
N ARG A 64 -20.21 -10.50 -10.33
CA ARG A 64 -21.64 -10.21 -10.36
C ARG A 64 -22.10 -9.36 -9.19
N PHE A 65 -21.72 -9.72 -7.98
CA PHE A 65 -22.15 -9.06 -6.78
C PHE A 65 -21.02 -8.21 -6.20
N ILE A 66 -21.38 -7.04 -5.67
CA ILE A 66 -20.47 -6.24 -4.86
C ILE A 66 -21.16 -5.83 -3.58
N GLU A 67 -20.57 -6.21 -2.45
CA GLU A 67 -20.92 -5.67 -1.15
C GLU A 67 -20.54 -4.17 -1.14
N PHE A 68 -21.47 -3.27 -0.84
CA PHE A 68 -21.15 -1.84 -0.80
C PHE A 68 -21.54 -1.16 0.49
N TYR A 69 -22.33 -1.82 1.35
CA TYR A 69 -22.77 -1.25 2.62
C TYR A 69 -22.95 -2.34 3.68
N ASN A 70 -22.26 -2.22 4.81
CA ASN A 70 -22.41 -3.08 5.97
C ASN A 70 -23.08 -2.32 7.13
N LEU A 71 -24.07 -2.94 7.76
CA LEU A 71 -24.81 -2.46 8.92
C LEU A 71 -24.55 -3.41 10.10
N VAL A 72 -23.73 -2.98 11.05
CA VAL A 72 -23.37 -3.75 12.24
C VAL A 72 -24.28 -3.34 13.41
N PHE A 73 -24.95 -4.33 13.99
CA PHE A 73 -25.75 -4.17 15.19
C PHE A 73 -24.90 -4.53 16.40
N MET A 74 -24.23 -3.55 16.99
CA MET A 74 -23.39 -3.77 18.18
C MET A 74 -24.27 -4.11 19.38
N GLU A 75 -24.24 -5.38 19.79
CA GLU A 75 -25.06 -5.91 20.88
C GLU A 75 -24.21 -6.52 22.00
N PHE A 76 -22.96 -6.90 21.71
CA PHE A 76 -22.10 -7.63 22.64
C PHE A 76 -20.72 -7.00 22.75
N ASN A 77 -20.03 -7.31 23.84
CA ASN A 77 -18.61 -7.11 24.03
C ASN A 77 -17.94 -8.49 24.11
N LYS A 78 -17.06 -8.79 23.16
CA LYS A 78 -16.29 -10.04 23.10
C LYS A 78 -15.12 -9.96 24.08
N LYS A 79 -15.05 -10.93 24.99
CA LYS A 79 -13.96 -11.08 25.95
C LYS A 79 -12.79 -11.86 25.39
N VAL A 80 -11.68 -11.85 26.13
CA VAL A 80 -10.45 -12.60 25.82
C VAL A 80 -10.69 -14.10 25.74
N ASP A 81 -11.60 -14.64 26.56
CA ASP A 81 -11.99 -16.05 26.57
C ASP A 81 -12.99 -16.41 25.44
N GLY A 82 -13.34 -15.44 24.58
CA GLY A 82 -14.32 -15.60 23.52
C GLY A 82 -15.77 -15.45 23.96
N SER A 83 -16.06 -15.32 25.25
CA SER A 83 -17.43 -15.12 25.74
C SER A 83 -17.99 -13.76 25.32
N LEU A 84 -19.31 -13.70 25.12
CA LEU A 84 -20.04 -12.51 24.70
C LEU A 84 -20.84 -11.93 25.88
N GLU A 85 -20.49 -10.71 26.27
CA GLU A 85 -21.27 -9.96 27.27
C GLU A 85 -22.20 -8.96 26.61
N PRO A 86 -23.50 -8.92 26.97
CA PRO A 86 -24.41 -7.89 26.46
C PRO A 86 -23.93 -6.48 26.78
N LEU A 87 -23.97 -5.60 25.78
CA LEU A 87 -23.70 -4.18 25.98
C LEU A 87 -24.82 -3.52 26.78
N LYS A 88 -24.46 -2.61 27.70
CA LYS A 88 -25.42 -1.79 28.46
C LYS A 88 -26.29 -0.94 27.54
N GLN A 89 -25.71 -0.46 26.45
CA GLN A 89 -26.37 0.30 25.41
C GLN A 89 -25.97 -0.27 24.05
N LYS A 90 -26.98 -0.63 23.25
CA LYS A 90 -26.79 -1.12 21.88
C LYS A 90 -26.55 0.05 20.93
N ASN A 91 -25.68 -0.17 19.96
CA ASN A 91 -25.28 0.85 18.99
C ASN A 91 -25.37 0.30 17.57
N ILE A 92 -25.36 1.21 16.59
CA ILE A 92 -25.25 0.87 15.18
C ILE A 92 -23.92 1.42 14.69
N ASP A 93 -23.14 0.56 14.03
CA ASP A 93 -21.98 0.96 13.25
C ASP A 93 -22.24 0.63 11.78
N THR A 94 -21.89 1.51 10.87
CA THR A 94 -22.14 1.28 9.45
C THR A 94 -20.96 1.69 8.60
N GLY A 95 -20.58 0.84 7.65
CA GLY A 95 -19.49 1.09 6.72
C GLY A 95 -19.97 1.01 5.28
N LEU A 96 -19.93 2.13 4.55
CA LEU A 96 -20.25 2.19 3.13
C LEU A 96 -18.96 2.41 2.33
N GLY A 97 -18.69 1.54 1.36
CA GLY A 97 -17.53 1.68 0.48
C GLY A 97 -17.77 2.77 -0.57
N LEU A 98 -17.17 3.96 -0.38
CA LEU A 98 -17.40 5.11 -1.28
C LEU A 98 -17.04 4.79 -2.73
N GLU A 99 -15.89 4.18 -2.98
CA GLU A 99 -15.43 3.80 -4.31
C GLU A 99 -16.33 2.73 -4.95
N ARG A 100 -16.86 1.82 -4.13
CA ARG A 100 -17.81 0.78 -4.57
C ARG A 100 -19.15 1.41 -4.96
N MET A 101 -19.64 2.36 -4.16
CA MET A 101 -20.84 3.14 -4.48
C MET A 101 -20.65 3.99 -5.75
N ALA A 102 -19.51 4.66 -5.89
CA ALA A 102 -19.16 5.42 -7.09
C ALA A 102 -19.16 4.53 -8.34
N ARG A 103 -18.58 3.32 -8.25
CA ARG A 103 -18.64 2.32 -9.34
C ARG A 103 -20.07 2.02 -9.76
N ILE A 104 -20.96 1.75 -8.80
CA ILE A 104 -22.37 1.44 -9.05
C ILE A 104 -23.07 2.60 -9.75
N LEU A 105 -22.93 3.81 -9.22
CA LEU A 105 -23.63 5.01 -9.73
C LEU A 105 -23.12 5.44 -11.11
N GLN A 106 -21.80 5.36 -11.34
CA GLN A 106 -21.17 5.77 -12.59
C GLN A 106 -21.20 4.66 -13.65
N LYS A 107 -21.59 3.44 -13.28
CA LYS A 107 -21.68 2.26 -14.16
C LYS A 107 -20.35 1.95 -14.84
N VAL A 108 -19.26 2.08 -14.09
CA VAL A 108 -17.91 1.75 -14.57
C VAL A 108 -17.52 0.33 -14.20
N SER A 109 -16.55 -0.22 -14.94
CA SER A 109 -16.22 -1.64 -14.87
C SER A 109 -15.61 -2.05 -13.52
N ASN A 110 -14.86 -1.15 -12.87
CA ASN A 110 -14.16 -1.40 -11.61
C ASN A 110 -14.01 -0.11 -10.78
N ASN A 111 -13.67 -0.28 -9.50
CA ASN A 111 -13.56 0.82 -8.53
C ASN A 111 -12.52 1.89 -8.94
N CYS A 112 -11.47 1.49 -9.66
CA CYS A 112 -10.39 2.37 -10.05
C CYS A 112 -10.73 3.27 -11.26
N GLU A 113 -11.75 2.90 -12.04
CA GLU A 113 -12.20 3.67 -13.20
C GLU A 113 -13.28 4.69 -12.85
N THR A 114 -13.50 4.94 -11.56
CA THR A 114 -14.34 6.02 -11.08
C THR A 114 -13.62 7.37 -11.20
N ASP A 115 -14.38 8.46 -11.25
CA ASP A 115 -13.86 9.84 -11.21
C ASP A 115 -12.93 10.12 -10.01
N LEU A 116 -13.05 9.37 -8.91
CA LEU A 116 -12.21 9.47 -7.72
C LEU A 116 -10.76 9.00 -7.94
N ILE A 117 -10.54 8.03 -8.83
CA ILE A 117 -9.25 7.32 -8.95
C ILE A 117 -8.70 7.44 -10.38
N TYR A 118 -9.56 7.41 -11.39
CA TYR A 118 -9.16 7.41 -12.79
C TYR A 118 -8.21 8.57 -13.16
N PRO A 119 -8.37 9.82 -12.68
CA PRO A 119 -7.43 10.90 -13.00
C PRO A 119 -5.99 10.62 -12.55
N ILE A 120 -5.81 9.90 -11.43
CA ILE A 120 -4.48 9.51 -10.94
C ILE A 120 -3.89 8.46 -11.88
N ILE A 121 -4.68 7.46 -12.26
CA ILE A 121 -4.28 6.39 -13.17
C ILE A 121 -3.92 6.95 -14.54
N GLU A 122 -4.75 7.84 -15.08
CA GLU A 122 -4.50 8.54 -16.33
C GLU A 122 -3.18 9.30 -16.26
N LYS A 123 -2.91 9.99 -15.14
CA LYS A 123 -1.65 10.70 -14.99
C LYS A 123 -0.42 9.79 -14.94
N VAL A 124 -0.52 8.66 -14.24
CA VAL A 124 0.54 7.64 -14.22
C VAL A 124 0.77 7.07 -15.63
N SER A 125 -0.31 6.81 -16.37
CA SER A 125 -0.27 6.33 -17.75
C SER A 125 0.42 7.32 -18.69
N GLU A 126 0.09 8.61 -18.59
CA GLU A 126 0.74 9.70 -19.34
C GLU A 126 2.24 9.77 -19.06
N MET A 127 2.64 9.71 -17.78
CA MET A 127 4.05 9.74 -17.37
C MET A 127 4.82 8.53 -17.89
N ALA A 128 4.17 7.36 -17.92
CA ALA A 128 4.73 6.15 -18.51
C ALA A 128 4.78 6.18 -20.05
N LYS A 129 4.19 7.20 -20.70
CA LYS A 129 4.06 7.32 -22.17
C LYS A 129 3.34 6.12 -22.80
N VAL A 130 2.39 5.54 -22.07
CA VAL A 130 1.56 4.42 -22.54
C VAL A 130 0.10 4.87 -22.38
N SER A 131 -0.72 4.72 -23.41
CA SER A 131 -2.15 5.06 -23.31
C SER A 131 -2.89 3.99 -22.50
N TYR A 132 -3.64 4.37 -21.46
CA TYR A 132 -4.40 3.45 -20.64
C TYR A 132 -5.40 2.63 -21.48
N SER A 133 -6.06 3.27 -22.44
CA SER A 133 -7.03 2.61 -23.33
C SER A 133 -6.42 1.49 -24.19
N GLN A 134 -5.17 1.68 -24.63
CA GLN A 134 -4.44 0.76 -25.52
C GLN A 134 -3.51 -0.20 -24.76
N ALA A 135 -3.33 0.02 -23.46
CA ALA A 135 -2.51 -0.82 -22.61
C ALA A 135 -3.08 -2.24 -22.50
N ASN A 136 -2.19 -3.23 -22.42
CA ASN A 136 -2.58 -4.59 -22.07
C ASN A 136 -3.02 -4.67 -20.60
N ASP A 137 -3.64 -5.79 -20.22
CA ASP A 137 -4.23 -5.95 -18.88
C ASP A 137 -3.19 -5.85 -17.76
N GLN A 138 -1.97 -6.33 -17.99
CA GLN A 138 -0.88 -6.23 -17.02
C GLN A 138 -0.48 -4.77 -16.77
N SER A 139 -0.36 -3.96 -17.83
CA SER A 139 -0.06 -2.53 -17.71
C SER A 139 -1.20 -1.78 -17.03
N LYS A 140 -2.46 -2.06 -17.38
CA LYS A 140 -3.64 -1.47 -16.71
C LYS A 140 -3.66 -1.80 -15.22
N LEU A 141 -3.38 -3.05 -14.86
CA LEU A 141 -3.25 -3.49 -13.48
C LEU A 141 -2.13 -2.71 -12.75
N ASN A 142 -0.96 -2.58 -13.37
CA ASN A 142 0.16 -1.84 -12.79
C ASN A 142 -0.20 -0.37 -12.53
N PHE A 143 -0.88 0.30 -13.46
CA PHE A 143 -1.32 1.69 -13.26
C PHE A 143 -2.31 1.82 -12.11
N LYS A 144 -3.25 0.87 -11.96
CA LYS A 144 -4.18 0.81 -10.83
C LYS A 144 -3.44 0.65 -9.49
N ILE A 145 -2.46 -0.26 -9.42
CA ILE A 145 -1.64 -0.47 -8.21
C ILE A 145 -0.89 0.81 -7.83
N VAL A 146 -0.24 1.47 -8.80
CA VAL A 146 0.46 2.73 -8.53
C VAL A 146 -0.51 3.81 -8.05
N GLY A 147 -1.67 3.96 -8.69
CA GLY A 147 -2.68 4.93 -8.29
C GLY A 147 -3.20 4.71 -6.88
N ASP A 148 -3.48 3.46 -6.51
CA ASP A 148 -3.91 3.08 -5.15
C ASP A 148 -2.83 3.37 -4.10
N HIS A 149 -1.58 2.99 -4.39
CA HIS A 149 -0.47 3.24 -3.49
C HIS A 149 -0.21 4.74 -3.29
N LEU A 150 -0.32 5.56 -4.34
CA LEU A 150 -0.19 7.01 -4.23
C LEU A 150 -1.26 7.61 -3.31
N ARG A 151 -2.52 7.16 -3.42
CA ARG A 151 -3.60 7.59 -2.51
C ARG A 151 -3.31 7.21 -1.07
N ALA A 152 -2.82 5.99 -0.84
CA ALA A 152 -2.45 5.53 0.50
C ALA A 152 -1.35 6.41 1.11
N ILE A 153 -0.28 6.68 0.36
CA ILE A 153 0.85 7.52 0.81
C ILE A 153 0.36 8.92 1.18
N VAL A 154 -0.38 9.59 0.30
CA VAL A 154 -0.87 10.95 0.54
C VAL A 154 -1.80 10.99 1.77
N SER A 155 -2.65 9.97 1.93
CA SER A 155 -3.57 9.89 3.09
C SER A 155 -2.83 9.68 4.42
N LEU A 156 -1.69 8.99 4.40
CA LEU A 156 -0.85 8.78 5.57
C LEU A 156 -0.07 10.04 5.94
N ASP A 157 0.48 10.74 4.96
CA ASP A 157 1.22 12.00 5.16
C ASP A 157 0.31 13.11 5.72
N LEU A 158 -0.90 13.25 5.19
CA LEU A 158 -1.89 14.22 5.67
C LEU A 158 -2.43 13.93 7.07
N LYS A 159 -2.37 12.67 7.54
CA LYS A 159 -2.81 12.30 8.90
C LYS A 159 -1.79 12.65 9.99
N GLY A 160 -0.60 13.13 9.63
CA GLY A 160 0.35 13.74 10.55
C GLY A 160 0.51 12.98 11.86
N ASP A 161 1.15 11.80 11.84
CA ASP A 161 1.84 11.39 13.05
C ASP A 161 3.13 12.22 13.16
N CYS A 162 2.99 13.44 13.64
CA CYS A 162 4.12 14.29 14.06
C CYS A 162 4.88 13.68 15.26
N GLN A 163 4.61 12.45 15.68
CA GLN A 163 5.30 11.72 16.75
C GLN A 163 6.16 10.56 16.24
N GLY A 164 6.27 10.33 14.92
CA GLY A 164 7.32 9.45 14.36
C GLY A 164 7.27 8.00 14.87
N ASN A 165 6.08 7.47 15.20
CA ASN A 165 5.95 6.12 15.68
C ASN A 165 5.68 5.17 14.50
N LEU A 166 6.77 4.64 13.91
CA LEU A 166 6.79 3.70 12.78
C LEU A 166 6.21 2.30 13.10
N GLY A 167 5.34 2.18 14.10
CA GLY A 167 4.75 0.92 14.58
C GLY A 167 3.60 0.37 13.74
N GLY A 168 3.52 0.71 12.45
CA GLY A 168 2.54 0.18 11.50
C GLY A 168 3.25 -0.56 10.37
N THR A 169 3.44 -1.86 10.52
CA THR A 169 4.06 -2.78 9.54
C THR A 169 3.22 -2.94 8.27
N PHE A 170 3.09 -1.88 7.49
CA PHE A 170 2.59 -1.85 6.11
C PHE A 170 3.41 -0.89 5.23
N LEU A 171 4.15 0.04 5.85
CA LEU A 171 4.91 1.09 5.19
C LEU A 171 6.16 0.61 4.44
N PRO A 172 7.03 -0.29 4.97
CA PRO A 172 8.29 -0.61 4.30
C PRO A 172 8.09 -1.39 3.01
N ALA A 173 7.09 -2.28 2.97
CA ALA A 173 6.79 -3.08 1.78
C ALA A 173 6.12 -2.24 0.69
N ILE A 174 5.19 -1.35 1.05
CA ILE A 174 4.56 -0.41 0.13
C ILE A 174 5.58 0.61 -0.36
N ALA A 175 6.37 1.21 0.51
CA ALA A 175 7.46 2.11 0.13
C ALA A 175 8.44 1.41 -0.80
N ALA A 176 8.86 0.17 -0.50
CA ALA A 176 9.71 -0.61 -1.40
C ALA A 176 9.06 -0.89 -2.76
N LYS A 177 7.75 -1.17 -2.81
CA LYS A 177 7.04 -1.46 -4.06
C LYS A 177 6.75 -0.21 -4.88
N VAL A 178 6.45 0.91 -4.22
CA VAL A 178 6.35 2.24 -4.86
C VAL A 178 7.71 2.69 -5.36
N ASN A 179 8.80 2.42 -4.63
CA ASN A 179 10.14 2.71 -5.09
C ASN A 179 10.52 1.80 -6.28
N GLU A 180 10.15 0.51 -6.24
CA GLU A 180 10.26 -0.43 -7.37
C GLU A 180 9.42 0.02 -8.57
N MET A 181 8.21 0.55 -8.37
CA MET A 181 7.35 1.05 -9.45
C MET A 181 7.78 2.42 -9.98
N SER A 182 8.34 3.27 -9.12
CA SER A 182 8.96 4.56 -9.46
C SER A 182 10.15 4.39 -10.41
N THR A 183 10.82 3.22 -10.38
CA THR A 183 11.85 2.86 -11.37
C THR A 183 11.36 2.81 -12.81
N TYR A 184 10.04 2.66 -13.03
CA TYR A 184 9.42 2.65 -14.35
C TYR A 184 8.85 4.03 -14.76
N ILE A 185 8.86 5.02 -13.87
CA ILE A 185 8.08 6.27 -14.00
C ILE A 185 8.98 7.50 -14.26
N SER A 186 10.26 7.51 -13.88
CA SER A 186 11.14 8.68 -14.02
C SER A 186 12.60 8.34 -14.41
N PRO A 187 13.22 9.06 -15.38
CA PRO A 187 14.65 8.93 -15.69
C PRO A 187 15.60 9.25 -14.52
N ASP A 188 15.23 10.19 -13.64
CA ASP A 188 16.08 10.59 -12.49
C ASP A 188 16.16 9.50 -11.41
N VAL A 189 15.14 8.65 -11.34
CA VAL A 189 15.14 7.46 -10.46
C VAL A 189 15.95 6.33 -11.10
N LYS A 190 15.87 6.16 -12.43
CA LYS A 190 16.62 5.14 -13.20
C LYS A 190 18.12 5.18 -12.94
N ASP A 191 18.70 6.37 -12.79
CA ASP A 191 20.14 6.53 -12.50
C ASP A 191 20.51 6.11 -11.06
N LYS A 192 19.56 6.16 -10.14
CA LYS A 192 19.73 5.74 -8.73
C LYS A 192 19.39 4.26 -8.48
N VAL A 193 18.61 3.62 -9.35
CA VAL A 193 18.20 2.19 -9.26
C VAL A 193 19.37 1.23 -9.07
N PRO A 194 20.50 1.33 -9.80
CA PRO A 194 21.65 0.45 -9.58
C PRO A 194 22.19 0.55 -8.15
N GLY A 195 22.14 1.74 -7.54
CA GLY A 195 22.54 1.97 -6.15
C GLY A 195 21.61 1.28 -5.15
N ILE A 196 20.29 1.37 -5.35
CA ILE A 196 19.27 0.70 -4.51
C ILE A 196 19.43 -0.82 -4.59
N LEU A 197 19.59 -1.36 -5.80
CA LEU A 197 19.77 -2.80 -6.01
C LEU A 197 21.08 -3.30 -5.39
N LYS A 198 22.15 -2.50 -5.48
CA LYS A 198 23.45 -2.80 -4.85
C LYS A 198 23.35 -2.77 -3.33
N MET A 199 22.68 -1.77 -2.75
CA MET A 199 22.41 -1.69 -1.32
C MET A 199 21.66 -2.95 -0.86
N ARG A 200 20.55 -3.31 -1.51
CA ARG A 200 19.78 -4.52 -1.18
C ARG A 200 20.61 -5.81 -1.27
N LYS A 201 21.44 -5.96 -2.31
CA LYS A 201 22.32 -7.13 -2.48
C LYS A 201 23.40 -7.22 -1.40
N LEU A 202 23.99 -6.09 -1.00
CA LEU A 202 24.97 -6.03 0.09
C LEU A 202 24.34 -6.39 1.45
N MET A 203 23.10 -5.96 1.66
CA MET A 203 22.33 -6.23 2.88
C MET A 203 21.85 -7.70 2.93
N SER A 204 21.48 -8.30 1.80
CA SER A 204 21.07 -9.71 1.75
C SER A 204 22.24 -10.71 1.81
N ALA A 205 23.39 -10.36 1.21
CA ALA A 205 24.56 -11.24 1.17
C ALA A 205 25.28 -11.38 2.52
N LYS A 206 25.03 -10.48 3.49
CA LYS A 206 25.67 -10.52 4.82
C LYS A 206 24.82 -11.18 5.91
N LYS A 207 23.59 -11.61 5.63
CA LYS A 207 22.77 -12.42 6.56
C LYS A 207 23.33 -13.83 6.81
N SER A 208 24.31 -14.29 6.04
CA SER A 208 25.02 -15.55 6.29
C SER A 208 26.26 -15.35 7.18
N GLY A 209 26.05 -15.22 8.49
CA GLY A 209 27.00 -15.74 9.50
C GLY A 209 28.21 -14.90 9.92
N SER A 210 28.33 -13.60 9.61
CA SER A 210 29.39 -12.74 10.19
C SER A 210 28.86 -11.33 10.48
N LEU A 211 29.46 -10.63 11.46
CA LEU A 211 29.08 -9.27 11.87
C LEU A 211 28.84 -8.38 10.64
N THR A 212 27.59 -7.94 10.49
CA THR A 212 27.06 -7.20 9.36
C THR A 212 27.52 -5.75 9.42
N CYS A 213 28.64 -5.42 8.78
CA CYS A 213 29.11 -4.03 8.63
C CYS A 213 29.37 -3.67 7.15
N LEU A 214 28.74 -2.62 6.62
CA LEU A 214 28.99 -2.08 5.27
C LEU A 214 30.37 -1.45 5.21
N SER A 215 31.16 -1.78 4.18
CA SER A 215 32.50 -1.21 4.03
C SER A 215 32.42 0.27 3.69
N GLY A 216 33.37 1.07 4.18
CA GLY A 216 33.43 2.49 3.87
C GLY A 216 33.50 2.79 2.36
N LYS A 217 34.14 1.89 1.60
CA LYS A 217 34.21 1.95 0.12
C LYS A 217 32.86 1.74 -0.56
N ASP A 218 32.00 0.88 -0.01
CA ASP A 218 30.66 0.67 -0.55
C ASP A 218 29.75 1.88 -0.26
N VAL A 219 29.86 2.45 0.94
CA VAL A 219 29.13 3.66 1.34
C VAL A 219 29.60 4.89 0.55
N PHE A 220 30.92 5.01 0.32
CA PHE A 220 31.47 6.04 -0.54
C PHE A 220 30.91 5.95 -1.97
N ARG A 221 30.83 4.74 -2.53
CA ARG A 221 30.27 4.52 -3.88
C ARG A 221 28.78 4.84 -3.94
N LEU A 222 28.02 4.54 -2.88
CA LEU A 222 26.61 4.94 -2.75
C LEU A 222 26.44 6.45 -2.81
N LYS A 223 27.32 7.20 -2.13
CA LYS A 223 27.34 8.66 -2.17
C LYS A 223 27.81 9.23 -3.51
N ASP A 224 28.97 8.79 -3.97
CA ASP A 224 29.70 9.38 -5.09
C ASP A 224 29.10 9.00 -6.45
N THR A 225 28.81 7.72 -6.64
CA THR A 225 28.35 7.17 -7.92
C THR A 225 26.84 7.20 -8.06
N TYR A 226 26.12 6.95 -6.97
CA TYR A 226 24.67 6.76 -6.99
C TYR A 226 23.88 7.89 -6.31
N GLY A 227 24.58 8.89 -5.74
CA GLY A 227 23.97 10.09 -5.19
C GLY A 227 23.14 9.89 -3.91
N PHE A 228 23.40 8.83 -3.14
CA PHE A 228 22.76 8.59 -1.84
C PHE A 228 23.50 9.34 -0.73
N PRO A 229 22.85 10.27 -0.01
CA PRO A 229 23.42 10.89 1.18
C PRO A 229 23.87 9.86 2.22
N LEU A 230 24.91 10.21 2.98
CA LEU A 230 25.42 9.35 4.06
C LEU A 230 24.36 9.10 5.13
N GLU A 231 23.57 10.12 5.47
CA GLU A 231 22.53 10.01 6.50
C GLU A 231 21.41 9.03 6.08
N GLU A 232 20.94 9.10 4.84
CA GLU A 232 19.97 8.14 4.30
C GLU A 232 20.56 6.71 4.29
N THR A 233 21.84 6.57 3.93
CA THR A 233 22.52 5.26 3.93
C THR A 233 22.63 4.68 5.35
N ARG A 234 22.87 5.52 6.36
CA ARG A 234 22.92 5.13 7.77
C ARG A 234 21.55 4.70 8.30
N GLU A 235 20.52 5.43 7.96
CA GLU A 235 19.14 5.14 8.38
C GLU A 235 18.71 3.75 7.88
N VAL A 236 18.88 3.49 6.59
CA VAL A 236 18.54 2.19 5.97
C VAL A 236 19.39 1.04 6.52
N ALA A 237 20.69 1.28 6.76
CA ALA A 237 21.58 0.26 7.34
C ALA A 237 21.14 -0.13 8.76
N LYS A 238 20.80 0.87 9.59
CA LYS A 238 20.34 0.70 10.97
C LYS A 238 19.03 -0.08 11.05
N GLU A 239 18.06 0.20 10.18
CA GLU A 239 16.77 -0.53 10.11
C GLU A 239 16.94 -2.04 9.90
N HIS A 240 18.03 -2.44 9.26
CA HIS A 240 18.33 -3.82 8.92
C HIS A 240 19.39 -4.46 9.82
N GLY A 241 19.80 -3.79 10.89
CA GLY A 241 20.81 -4.30 11.84
C GLY A 241 22.20 -4.42 11.23
N VAL A 242 22.57 -3.52 10.31
CA VAL A 242 23.87 -3.47 9.66
C VAL A 242 24.60 -2.19 10.06
N ASP A 243 25.82 -2.31 10.55
CA ASP A 243 26.66 -1.17 10.91
C ASP A 243 27.41 -0.61 9.69
N ILE A 244 28.02 0.56 9.81
CA ILE A 244 28.81 1.19 8.73
C ILE A 244 30.23 1.44 9.20
N ASP A 245 31.21 1.03 8.40
CA ASP A 245 32.61 1.37 8.59
C ASP A 245 32.86 2.84 8.24
N MET A 246 32.67 3.70 9.24
CA MET A 246 32.87 5.14 9.11
C MET A 246 34.34 5.52 8.87
N ASN A 247 35.27 4.79 9.49
CA ASN A 247 36.70 5.05 9.30
C ASN A 247 37.11 4.80 7.85
N GLY A 248 36.64 3.70 7.24
CA GLY A 248 36.86 3.41 5.83
C GLY A 248 36.21 4.45 4.92
N PHE A 249 35.04 5.00 5.28
CA PHE A 249 34.35 6.02 4.49
C PHE A 249 35.14 7.33 4.51
N ASP A 250 35.62 7.75 5.68
CA ASP A 250 36.42 8.96 5.84
C ASP A 250 37.76 8.87 5.09
N ILE A 251 38.38 7.69 5.06
CA ILE A 251 39.57 7.41 4.24
C ILE A 251 39.28 7.64 2.74
N GLU A 252 38.14 7.13 2.23
CA GLU A 252 37.78 7.30 0.81
C GLU A 252 37.42 8.76 0.47
N MET A 253 36.75 9.46 1.40
CA MET A 253 36.49 10.90 1.27
C MET A 253 37.79 11.73 1.24
N GLU A 254 38.78 11.38 2.06
CA GLU A 254 40.10 12.03 2.05
C GLU A 254 40.90 11.68 0.79
N ASN A 255 40.82 10.45 0.30
CA ASN A 255 41.40 10.05 -0.98
C ASN A 255 40.81 10.85 -2.14
N GLN A 256 39.48 11.02 -2.18
CA GLN A 256 38.81 11.87 -3.17
C GLN A 256 39.30 13.32 -3.08
N ARG A 257 39.39 13.90 -1.87
CA ARG A 257 39.91 15.26 -1.67
C ARG A 257 41.36 15.41 -2.15
N ARG A 258 42.22 14.42 -1.89
CA ARG A 258 43.62 14.42 -2.35
C ARG A 258 43.71 14.33 -3.87
N GLN A 259 42.90 13.49 -4.51
CA GLN A 259 42.84 13.37 -5.97
C GLN A 259 42.35 14.66 -6.63
N SER A 260 41.33 15.32 -6.08
CA SER A 260 40.86 16.62 -6.57
C SER A 260 41.92 17.71 -6.41
N LYS A 261 42.67 17.73 -5.31
CA LYS A 261 43.80 18.65 -5.09
C LYS A 261 44.96 18.39 -6.05
N ALA A 262 45.33 17.13 -6.28
CA ALA A 262 46.38 16.77 -7.22
C ALA A 262 46.01 17.14 -8.66
N ALA A 263 44.77 16.89 -9.08
CA ALA A 263 44.26 17.28 -10.38
C ALA A 263 44.25 18.82 -10.57
N HIS A 264 43.88 19.59 -9.53
CA HIS A 264 43.97 21.05 -9.56
C HIS A 264 45.42 21.57 -9.69
N THR A 265 46.38 20.93 -9.02
CA THR A 265 47.81 21.28 -9.15
C THR A 265 48.35 20.98 -10.55
N THR A 266 47.94 19.86 -11.16
CA THR A 266 48.35 19.51 -12.53
C THR A 266 47.76 20.47 -13.57
N VAL A 267 46.52 20.92 -13.42
CA VAL A 267 45.90 21.91 -14.33
C VAL A 267 46.63 23.26 -14.28
N ASN A 268 47.11 23.69 -13.12
CA ASN A 268 47.90 24.94 -13.00
C ASN A 268 49.30 24.84 -13.62
N LEU A 269 49.88 23.64 -13.75
CA LEU A 269 51.18 23.42 -14.40
C LEU A 269 51.06 23.27 -15.93
N VAL A 270 49.89 22.89 -16.46
CA VAL A 270 49.63 22.77 -17.90
C VAL A 270 49.06 24.06 -18.51
N GLY A 271 48.49 24.95 -17.68
CA GLY A 271 47.92 26.23 -18.10
C GLY A 271 48.89 27.42 -18.17
N CYS A 272 50.19 27.21 -17.94
CA CYS A 272 51.19 28.27 -17.99
C CYS A 272 52.49 27.75 -18.65
N THR A 273 52.43 27.52 -19.96
CA THR A 273 53.58 27.48 -20.88
C THR A 273 53.13 28.00 -22.23
#